data_AF-A0A6A5BVP8-F1
#
_entry.id   AF-A0A6A5BVP8-F1
#
_cell.length_a   1.000
_cell.length_b   1.000
_cell.length_c   1.000
_cell.angle_alpha   90.00
_cell.angle_beta   90.00
_cell.angle_gamma   90.00
#
_symmetry.space_group_name_H-M   'P 1'
#
loop_
_entity.id
_entity.type
_entity.pdbx_description
1 polymer ?
#
loop_
_entity_poly.entity_id
_entity_poly.type
_entity_poly.pdbx_seq_one_letter_code
_entity_poly.pdbx_strand_id
1 'polypeptide(L)'
;MTVVALLGVVALFYYLYKAFFTSWNKTFDYSDEDKEFWDHRISEAINNCTAISNSARLTKSSSTSEKVFKELGSAWSEEDRIKFVENKKKIQLKQKKLDHLFLQIKEREKRKDGLVIINARYGVFNPPDFRALVNVTVPLQCFVNSKSSTIVIKKEMSMSSLPGFGDPLEGFINNYVQHLNKELQVIYRTNGSLKMKTFIENEQGFEVTLPFEGQ
;
A
#
# COMPACT_ATOMS: atom_id res chain seq x y z
N MET A 1 32.56 -20.67 7.98
CA MET A 1 32.59 -19.81 6.77
C MET A 1 31.19 -19.40 6.30
N THR A 2 30.22 -19.15 7.19
CA THR A 2 28.81 -18.87 6.83
C THR A 2 28.35 -17.45 7.20
N VAL A 3 29.01 -16.79 8.16
CA VAL A 3 28.64 -15.44 8.63
C VAL A 3 29.05 -14.34 7.65
N VAL A 4 30.14 -14.55 6.89
CA VAL A 4 30.67 -13.56 5.92
C VAL A 4 29.75 -13.42 4.69
N ALA A 5 29.10 -14.52 4.28
CA ALA A 5 28.17 -14.50 3.15
C ALA A 5 26.86 -13.75 3.46
N LEU A 6 26.37 -13.80 4.70
CA LEU A 6 25.15 -13.09 5.10
C LEU A 6 25.37 -11.58 5.15
N LEU A 7 26.52 -11.12 5.64
CA LEU A 7 26.88 -9.71 5.67
C LEU A 7 27.05 -9.12 4.26
N GLY A 8 27.60 -9.90 3.32
CA GLY A 8 27.72 -9.51 1.92
C GLY A 8 26.37 -9.29 1.23
N VAL A 9 25.38 -10.16 1.48
CA VAL A 9 24.03 -10.03 0.90
C VAL A 9 23.26 -8.85 1.51
N VAL A 10 23.39 -8.61 2.81
CA VAL A 10 22.77 -7.45 3.48
C VAL A 10 23.38 -6.13 2.99
N ALA A 11 24.71 -6.08 2.80
CA ALA A 11 25.39 -4.91 2.26
C ALA A 11 25.00 -4.63 0.80
N LEU A 12 24.81 -5.68 -0.02
CA LEU A 12 24.36 -5.54 -1.40
C LEU A 12 22.92 -5.02 -1.48
N PHE A 13 22.02 -5.51 -0.62
CA PHE A 13 20.65 -5.00 -0.51
C PHE A 13 20.60 -3.57 -0.01
N TYR A 14 21.46 -3.19 0.95
CA TYR A 14 21.58 -1.82 1.43
C TYR A 14 22.11 -0.86 0.34
N TYR A 15 23.09 -1.30 -0.45
CA TYR A 15 23.61 -0.49 -1.57
C TYR A 15 22.60 -0.34 -2.71
N LEU A 16 21.86 -1.40 -3.05
CA LEU A 16 20.77 -1.34 -4.03
C LEU A 16 19.60 -0.49 -3.53
N TYR A 17 19.28 -0.56 -2.23
CA TYR A 17 18.29 0.32 -1.58
C TYR A 17 18.73 1.78 -1.63
N LYS A 18 19.98 2.08 -1.28
CA LYS A 18 20.53 3.43 -1.27
C LYS A 18 20.62 4.02 -2.70
N ALA A 19 21.00 3.23 -3.69
CA ALA A 19 21.07 3.65 -5.10
C ALA A 19 19.68 3.90 -5.70
N PHE A 20 18.70 3.04 -5.38
CA PHE A 20 17.32 3.23 -5.82
C PHE A 20 16.68 4.46 -5.15
N PHE A 21 16.91 4.66 -3.85
CA PHE A 21 16.36 5.78 -3.08
C PHE A 21 17.04 7.14 -3.36
N THR A 22 18.35 7.14 -3.66
CA THR A 22 19.05 8.37 -4.11
C THR A 22 18.63 8.81 -5.50
N SER A 23 18.27 7.87 -6.39
CA SER A 23 17.62 8.20 -7.65
C SER A 23 16.17 8.68 -7.47
N TRP A 24 15.49 8.23 -6.41
CA TRP A 24 14.12 8.63 -6.07
C TRP A 24 14.03 10.06 -5.49
N ASN A 25 15.07 10.49 -4.77
CA ASN A 25 15.18 11.83 -4.18
C ASN A 25 15.39 12.97 -5.19
N LYS A 26 15.67 12.67 -6.47
CA LYS A 26 15.91 13.70 -7.49
C LYS A 26 14.62 14.20 -8.17
N THR A 27 13.48 13.57 -7.92
CA THR A 27 12.26 13.80 -8.72
C THR A 27 11.08 14.35 -7.92
N PHE A 28 11.21 14.51 -6.60
CA PHE A 28 10.19 15.17 -5.79
C PHE A 28 10.85 16.26 -4.97
N ASP A 29 10.49 17.51 -5.26
CA ASP A 29 10.79 18.66 -4.44
C ASP A 29 9.93 18.57 -3.17
N TYR A 30 10.39 17.76 -2.22
CA TYR A 30 9.94 17.74 -0.83
C TYR A 30 10.76 18.77 -0.07
N SER A 31 10.11 19.58 0.76
CA SER A 31 10.85 20.32 1.78
C SER A 31 11.57 19.31 2.69
N ASP A 32 12.80 19.64 3.09
CA ASP A 32 13.66 18.75 3.88
C ASP A 32 12.99 18.29 5.20
N GLU A 33 12.04 19.08 5.74
CA GLU A 33 11.28 18.76 6.95
C GLU A 33 10.33 17.56 6.79
N ASP A 34 9.70 17.40 5.62
CA ASP A 34 8.76 16.29 5.38
C ASP A 34 9.52 14.98 5.15
N LYS A 35 10.71 15.06 4.56
CA LYS A 35 11.59 13.91 4.34
C LYS A 35 12.13 13.37 5.67
N GLU A 36 12.62 14.25 6.55
CA GLU A 36 13.03 13.86 7.89
C GLU A 36 11.88 13.27 8.70
N PHE A 37 10.67 13.82 8.55
CA PHE A 37 9.48 13.27 9.21
C PHE A 37 9.19 11.82 8.79
N TRP A 38 9.21 11.52 7.48
CA TRP A 38 8.96 10.17 6.99
C TRP A 38 10.11 9.21 7.27
N ASP A 39 11.36 9.64 7.10
CA ASP A 39 12.54 8.84 7.40
C ASP A 39 12.63 8.51 8.91
N HIS A 40 12.30 9.49 9.77
CA HIS A 40 12.21 9.28 11.22
C HIS A 40 11.11 8.29 11.58
N ARG A 41 9.90 8.44 11.03
CA ARG A 41 8.77 7.52 11.29
C ARG A 41 9.05 6.09 10.83
N ILE A 42 9.70 5.93 9.68
CA ILE A 42 10.09 4.62 9.13
C ILE A 42 11.19 4.00 10.01
N SER A 43 12.18 4.79 10.42
CA SER A 43 13.28 4.36 11.30
C SER A 43 12.76 3.94 12.69
N GLU A 44 11.85 4.72 13.28
CA GLU A 44 11.21 4.42 14.57
C GLU A 44 10.36 3.14 14.51
N ALA A 45 9.65 2.91 13.39
CA ALA A 45 8.91 1.66 13.18
C ALA A 45 9.83 0.44 13.04
N ILE A 46 10.96 0.59 12.34
CA ILE A 46 11.97 -0.49 12.18
C ILE A 46 12.63 -0.82 13.53
N ASN A 47 13.00 0.19 14.31
CA ASN A 47 13.64 0.03 15.61
C ASN A 47 12.69 -0.55 16.68
N ASN A 48 11.39 -0.25 16.60
CA ASN A 48 10.40 -0.88 17.47
C ASN A 48 10.07 -2.33 17.06
N CYS A 49 10.25 -2.70 15.79
CA CYS A 49 10.08 -4.07 15.31
C CYS A 49 11.19 -5.02 15.77
N THR A 50 12.42 -4.56 16.01
CA THR A 50 13.52 -5.42 16.53
C THR A 50 13.33 -5.77 18.01
N ALA A 51 12.53 -4.99 18.75
CA ALA A 51 12.17 -5.28 20.14
C ALA A 51 11.00 -6.28 20.29
N ILE A 52 10.17 -6.46 19.24
CA ILE A 52 8.92 -7.24 19.29
C ILE A 52 9.08 -8.63 18.65
N SER A 53 10.21 -8.95 18.01
CA SER A 53 10.45 -10.25 17.34
C SER A 53 10.47 -11.47 18.27
N ASN A 54 10.23 -11.32 19.57
CA ASN A 54 10.17 -12.41 20.55
C ASN A 54 8.75 -12.75 21.03
N SER A 55 7.67 -12.12 20.54
CA SER A 55 6.33 -12.51 20.96
C SER A 55 5.28 -12.50 19.84
N ALA A 56 4.41 -13.51 19.90
CA ALA A 56 3.15 -13.67 19.17
C ALA A 56 3.20 -14.27 17.74
N ARG A 57 3.17 -15.61 17.74
CA ARG A 57 2.31 -16.43 16.87
C ARG A 57 0.82 -16.11 17.13
N LEU A 58 -0.03 -16.48 16.15
CA LEU A 58 -1.51 -16.61 16.17
C LEU A 58 -2.28 -15.29 15.93
N THR A 59 -3.38 -15.21 15.17
CA THR A 59 -4.38 -16.20 14.69
C THR A 59 -5.01 -15.76 13.35
N LYS A 60 -5.46 -16.77 12.58
CA LYS A 60 -6.36 -16.65 11.42
C LYS A 60 -7.75 -16.18 11.86
N SER A 61 -8.31 -15.13 11.24
CA SER A 61 -9.75 -15.01 10.98
C SER A 61 -10.04 -13.86 10.00
N SER A 62 -10.82 -14.10 8.95
CA SER A 62 -11.80 -13.15 8.37
C SER A 62 -12.35 -13.70 7.03
N SER A 63 -13.27 -14.67 7.11
CA SER A 63 -13.95 -15.26 5.94
C SER A 63 -15.17 -14.46 5.44
N THR A 64 -15.37 -13.22 5.91
CA THR A 64 -16.58 -12.43 5.60
C THR A 64 -16.31 -11.24 4.68
N SER A 65 -15.08 -10.73 4.64
CA SER A 65 -14.71 -9.60 3.75
C SER A 65 -14.18 -10.05 2.38
N GLU A 66 -13.75 -11.31 2.24
CA GLU A 66 -13.24 -11.91 1.00
C GLU A 66 -14.35 -12.33 0.01
N LYS A 67 -15.59 -12.55 0.49
CA LYS A 67 -16.71 -12.94 -0.39
C LYS A 67 -17.31 -11.77 -1.18
N VAL A 68 -17.13 -10.53 -0.72
CA VAL A 68 -17.77 -9.34 -1.33
C VAL A 68 -17.08 -8.94 -2.64
N PHE A 69 -15.83 -9.34 -2.83
CA PHE A 69 -15.05 -9.00 -4.02
C PHE A 69 -14.23 -10.21 -4.46
N LYS A 70 -14.69 -10.93 -5.50
CA LYS A 70 -13.85 -11.88 -6.23
C LYS A 70 -12.59 -11.13 -6.67
N GLU A 71 -11.40 -11.53 -6.20
CA GLU A 71 -10.18 -10.72 -6.38
C GLU A 71 -9.55 -10.87 -7.77
N LEU A 72 -9.81 -12.00 -8.43
CA LEU A 72 -9.27 -12.33 -9.74
C LEU A 72 -10.41 -12.77 -10.68
N GLY A 73 -10.46 -12.15 -11.86
CA GLY A 73 -11.43 -12.46 -12.90
C GLY A 73 -11.16 -13.81 -13.59
N SER A 74 -12.16 -14.31 -14.31
CA SER A 74 -12.10 -15.63 -14.96
C SER A 74 -11.24 -15.67 -16.23
N ALA A 75 -11.01 -14.53 -16.89
CA ALA A 75 -10.37 -14.46 -18.20
C ALA A 75 -8.83 -14.56 -18.16
N TRP A 76 -8.22 -14.54 -16.97
CA TRP A 76 -6.77 -14.70 -16.82
C TRP A 76 -6.33 -16.15 -17.07
N SER A 77 -5.20 -16.32 -17.77
CA SER A 77 -4.55 -17.63 -17.97
C SER A 77 -4.03 -18.20 -16.66
N GLU A 78 -3.69 -19.49 -16.64
CA GLU A 78 -3.15 -20.11 -15.42
C GLU A 78 -1.81 -19.50 -15.00
N GLU A 79 -0.96 -19.14 -15.96
CA GLU A 79 0.32 -18.47 -15.71
C GLU A 79 0.12 -17.09 -15.07
N ASP A 80 -0.85 -16.30 -15.56
CA ASP A 80 -1.18 -14.99 -15.00
C ASP A 80 -1.78 -15.11 -13.59
N ARG A 81 -2.57 -16.16 -13.34
CA ARG A 81 -3.11 -16.46 -12.00
C ARG A 81 -2.00 -16.79 -11.01
N ILE A 82 -1.02 -17.60 -11.40
CA ILE A 82 0.15 -17.91 -10.56
C ILE A 82 0.91 -16.63 -10.22
N LYS A 83 1.20 -15.80 -11.24
CA LYS A 83 1.89 -14.51 -11.06
C LYS A 83 1.12 -13.56 -10.15
N PHE A 84 -0.20 -13.46 -10.32
CA PHE A 84 -1.05 -12.67 -9.43
C PHE A 84 -0.88 -13.08 -7.96
N VAL A 85 -0.92 -14.38 -7.68
CA VAL A 85 -0.75 -14.91 -6.32
C VAL A 85 0.63 -14.58 -5.76
N GLU A 86 1.69 -14.67 -6.58
CA GLU A 86 3.04 -14.27 -6.18
C GLU A 86 3.15 -12.76 -5.89
N ASN A 87 2.62 -11.91 -6.77
CA ASN A 87 2.62 -10.46 -6.61
C ASN A 87 1.83 -10.07 -5.36
N LYS A 88 0.66 -10.66 -5.16
CA LYS A 88 -0.15 -10.47 -3.95
C LYS A 88 0.65 -10.80 -2.68
N LYS A 89 1.35 -11.94 -2.66
CA LYS A 89 2.21 -12.31 -1.52
C LYS A 89 3.33 -11.31 -1.29
N LYS A 90 4.03 -10.87 -2.35
CA LYS A 90 5.08 -9.84 -2.25
C LYS A 90 4.55 -8.54 -1.67
N ILE A 91 3.38 -8.09 -2.14
CA ILE A 91 2.70 -6.90 -1.65
C ILE A 91 2.32 -7.06 -0.17
N GLN A 92 1.71 -8.18 0.21
CA GLN A 92 1.37 -8.47 1.62
C GLN A 92 2.60 -8.48 2.53
N LEU A 93 3.74 -8.99 2.07
CA LEU A 93 5.00 -8.95 2.83
C LEU A 93 5.50 -7.52 3.04
N LYS A 94 5.36 -6.64 2.04
CA LYS A 94 5.67 -5.20 2.20
C LYS A 94 4.72 -4.55 3.21
N GLN A 95 3.43 -4.86 3.15
CA GLN A 95 2.40 -4.30 4.03
C GLN A 95 2.57 -4.72 5.48
N LYS A 96 3.00 -5.97 5.73
CA LYS A 96 3.23 -6.48 7.09
C LYS A 96 4.22 -5.61 7.89
N LYS A 97 5.16 -4.95 7.21
CA LYS A 97 6.10 -4.02 7.85
C LYS A 97 5.43 -2.75 8.39
N LEU A 98 4.20 -2.47 7.96
CA LEU A 98 3.43 -1.28 8.33
C LEU A 98 2.34 -1.57 9.37
N ASP A 99 2.12 -2.83 9.77
CA ASP A 99 1.02 -3.23 10.65
C ASP A 99 1.02 -2.47 11.99
N HIS A 100 2.20 -2.29 12.58
CA HIS A 100 2.33 -1.55 13.85
C HIS A 100 1.96 -0.06 13.69
N LEU A 101 2.48 0.58 12.64
CA LEU A 101 2.17 1.99 12.33
C LEU A 101 0.67 2.17 12.01
N PHE A 102 0.09 1.23 11.26
CA PHE A 102 -1.33 1.16 10.98
C PHE A 102 -2.17 1.15 12.26
N LEU A 103 -1.85 0.27 13.22
CA LEU A 103 -2.57 0.20 14.49
C LEU A 103 -2.46 1.51 15.27
N GLN A 104 -1.26 2.08 15.38
CA GLN A 104 -1.06 3.35 16.07
C GLN A 104 -1.85 4.49 15.45
N ILE A 105 -1.79 4.66 14.13
CA ILE A 105 -2.52 5.71 13.41
C ILE A 105 -4.01 5.47 13.53
N LYS A 106 -4.49 4.24 13.31
CA LYS A 106 -5.91 3.90 13.38
C LYS A 106 -6.50 4.22 14.76
N GLU A 107 -5.83 3.82 15.85
CA GLU A 107 -6.31 4.10 17.20
C GLU A 107 -6.25 5.59 17.54
N ARG A 108 -5.23 6.32 17.06
CA ARG A 108 -5.17 7.78 17.19
C ARG A 108 -6.34 8.45 16.48
N GLU A 109 -6.60 8.09 15.23
CA GLU A 109 -7.67 8.69 14.44
C GLU A 109 -9.06 8.35 15.02
N LYS A 110 -9.26 7.14 15.55
CA LYS A 110 -10.50 6.78 16.27
C LYS A 110 -10.78 7.67 17.47
N ARG A 111 -9.76 8.03 18.27
CA ARG A 111 -9.96 8.83 19.51
C ARG A 111 -10.43 10.25 19.25
N LYS A 112 -10.15 10.81 18.07
CA LYS A 112 -10.54 12.16 17.67
C LYS A 112 -11.62 12.18 16.59
N ASP A 113 -12.28 11.04 16.35
CA ASP A 113 -13.23 10.85 15.25
C ASP A 113 -12.69 11.27 13.86
N GLY A 114 -11.38 11.15 13.67
CA GLY A 114 -10.67 11.49 12.45
C GLY A 114 -10.83 10.46 11.33
N LEU A 115 -9.88 10.44 10.40
CA LEU A 115 -9.96 9.60 9.20
C LEU A 115 -9.49 8.17 9.48
N VAL A 116 -10.43 7.23 9.45
CA VAL A 116 -10.19 5.80 9.62
C VAL A 116 -10.57 5.05 8.34
N ILE A 117 -9.58 4.48 7.66
CA ILE A 117 -9.77 3.62 6.51
C ILE A 117 -10.28 2.26 6.99
N ILE A 118 -11.45 1.86 6.50
CA ILE A 118 -12.11 0.59 6.84
C ILE A 118 -11.68 -0.51 5.88
N ASN A 119 -11.66 -0.20 4.57
CA ASN A 119 -11.23 -1.11 3.53
C ASN A 119 -10.71 -0.29 2.34
N ALA A 120 -9.56 -0.67 1.79
CA ALA A 120 -9.07 -0.11 0.55
C ALA A 120 -8.54 -1.21 -0.38
N ARG A 121 -8.89 -1.10 -1.66
CA ARG A 121 -8.53 -2.07 -2.71
C ARG A 121 -7.98 -1.31 -3.91
N TYR A 122 -6.90 -1.84 -4.47
CA TYR A 122 -6.23 -1.27 -5.63
C TYR A 122 -6.03 -2.33 -6.72
N GLY A 123 -6.17 -1.93 -7.97
CA GLY A 123 -5.97 -2.78 -9.15
C GLY A 123 -7.08 -2.61 -10.18
N VAL A 124 -7.31 -3.63 -11.01
CA VAL A 124 -8.34 -3.58 -12.05
C VAL A 124 -9.66 -4.09 -11.51
N PHE A 125 -10.69 -3.26 -11.53
CA PHE A 125 -12.04 -3.63 -11.10
C PHE A 125 -12.91 -4.05 -12.29
N ASN A 126 -12.74 -3.36 -13.41
CA ASN A 126 -13.54 -3.49 -14.62
C ASN A 126 -12.65 -3.72 -15.86
N PRO A 127 -13.06 -4.61 -16.79
CA PRO A 127 -14.23 -5.48 -16.71
C PRO A 127 -14.07 -6.60 -15.66
N PRO A 128 -15.17 -7.15 -15.09
CA PRO A 128 -15.12 -8.15 -14.02
C PRO A 128 -14.33 -9.42 -14.39
N ASP A 129 -14.33 -9.80 -15.66
CA ASP A 129 -13.61 -10.97 -16.16
C ASP A 129 -12.09 -10.81 -16.13
N PHE A 130 -11.60 -9.56 -16.15
CA PHE A 130 -10.18 -9.20 -16.06
C PHE A 130 -9.86 -8.52 -14.72
N ARG A 131 -10.67 -8.76 -13.71
CA ARG A 131 -10.44 -8.19 -12.37
C ARG A 131 -9.12 -8.71 -11.78
N ALA A 132 -8.37 -7.84 -11.10
CA ALA A 132 -7.16 -8.20 -10.36
C ALA A 132 -6.94 -7.18 -9.23
N LEU A 133 -7.26 -7.55 -7.99
CA LEU A 133 -7.34 -6.63 -6.85
C LEU A 133 -6.45 -7.03 -5.68
N VAL A 134 -5.76 -6.06 -5.08
CA VAL A 134 -5.00 -6.21 -3.84
C VAL A 134 -5.54 -5.33 -2.73
N ASN A 135 -5.48 -5.82 -1.49
CA ASN A 135 -5.82 -5.01 -0.32
C ASN A 135 -4.69 -4.00 -0.07
N VAL A 136 -5.03 -2.73 0.11
CA VAL A 136 -4.09 -1.64 0.41
C VAL A 136 -4.55 -0.81 1.62
N THR A 137 -5.41 -1.38 2.46
CA THR A 137 -5.96 -0.72 3.67
C THR A 137 -4.86 -0.28 4.63
N VAL A 138 -3.94 -1.20 4.93
CA VAL A 138 -2.81 -0.97 5.85
C VAL A 138 -1.93 0.18 5.37
N PRO A 139 -1.33 0.12 4.15
CA PRO A 139 -0.47 1.19 3.70
C PRO A 139 -1.23 2.51 3.51
N LEU A 140 -2.48 2.49 3.01
CA LEU A 140 -3.24 3.71 2.80
C LEU A 140 -3.52 4.47 4.11
N GLN A 141 -3.90 3.77 5.17
CA GLN A 141 -4.11 4.38 6.49
C GLN A 141 -2.83 5.03 7.04
N CYS A 142 -1.65 4.50 6.68
CA CYS A 142 -0.38 5.06 7.12
C CYS A 142 -0.08 6.44 6.51
N PHE A 143 -0.77 6.84 5.44
CA PHE A 143 -0.66 8.17 4.84
C PHE A 143 -1.52 9.24 5.53
N VAL A 144 -2.32 8.88 6.55
CA VAL A 144 -3.14 9.87 7.26
C VAL A 144 -2.27 10.84 8.06
N ASN A 145 -2.33 12.11 7.68
CA ASN A 145 -1.68 13.21 8.38
C ASN A 145 -2.27 13.36 9.79
N SER A 146 -1.40 13.38 10.80
CA SER A 146 -1.81 13.41 12.20
C SER A 146 -2.50 14.70 12.64
N LYS A 147 -2.18 15.82 11.98
CA LYS A 147 -2.71 17.15 12.32
C LYS A 147 -4.05 17.39 11.65
N SER A 148 -4.13 17.14 10.34
CA SER A 148 -5.32 17.44 9.53
C SER A 148 -6.29 16.28 9.40
N SER A 149 -5.93 15.06 9.83
CA SER A 149 -6.72 13.84 9.59
C SER A 149 -7.02 13.62 8.10
N THR A 150 -6.10 14.04 7.23
CA THR A 150 -6.29 13.95 5.77
C THR A 150 -5.22 13.08 5.11
N ILE A 151 -5.55 12.52 3.94
CA ILE A 151 -4.60 11.92 3.00
C ILE A 151 -4.58 12.82 1.78
N VAL A 152 -3.38 13.20 1.32
CA VAL A 152 -3.16 13.90 0.06
C VAL A 152 -2.07 13.15 -0.70
N ILE A 153 -2.45 12.45 -1.76
CA ILE A 153 -1.51 11.82 -2.70
C ILE A 153 -1.58 12.63 -3.99
N LYS A 154 -0.44 13.17 -4.42
CA LYS A 154 -0.35 14.03 -5.60
C LYS A 154 -0.34 13.21 -6.89
N LYS A 155 -0.84 13.84 -7.95
CA LYS A 155 -1.05 13.27 -9.29
C LYS A 155 0.17 12.58 -9.89
N GLU A 156 1.37 13.04 -9.58
CA GLU A 156 2.61 12.59 -10.22
C GLU A 156 3.13 11.22 -9.73
N MET A 157 2.47 10.59 -8.76
CA MET A 157 2.88 9.30 -8.20
C MET A 157 2.01 8.16 -8.72
N SER A 158 2.64 7.11 -9.26
CA SER A 158 1.94 5.86 -9.54
C SER A 158 1.61 5.13 -8.24
N MET A 159 0.41 4.60 -8.11
CA MET A 159 -0.02 3.91 -6.88
C MET A 159 0.86 2.70 -6.57
N SER A 160 1.33 1.99 -7.59
CA SER A 160 2.27 0.87 -7.45
C SER A 160 3.62 1.25 -6.86
N SER A 161 4.02 2.53 -6.94
CA SER A 161 5.29 3.02 -6.38
C SER A 161 5.22 3.38 -4.89
N LEU A 162 4.01 3.48 -4.32
CA LEU A 162 3.84 3.90 -2.94
C LEU A 162 4.34 2.84 -1.94
N PRO A 163 4.88 3.25 -0.79
CA PRO A 163 5.25 2.34 0.30
C PRO A 163 4.12 1.37 0.69
N GLY A 164 4.40 0.06 0.60
CA GLY A 164 3.43 -0.99 0.92
C GLY A 164 2.39 -1.26 -0.18
N PHE A 165 2.44 -0.53 -1.29
CA PHE A 165 1.70 -0.83 -2.51
C PHE A 165 2.54 -1.72 -3.45
N GLY A 166 1.92 -2.10 -4.56
CA GLY A 166 2.56 -2.76 -5.69
C GLY A 166 1.57 -2.96 -6.82
N ASP A 167 2.07 -3.25 -8.01
CA ASP A 167 1.22 -3.54 -9.16
C ASP A 167 0.73 -5.00 -9.10
N PRO A 168 -0.59 -5.25 -8.99
CA PRO A 168 -1.11 -6.62 -9.03
C PRO A 168 -0.81 -7.35 -10.35
N LEU A 169 -0.63 -6.60 -11.45
CA LEU A 169 -0.47 -7.12 -12.80
C LEU A 169 0.99 -7.24 -13.26
N GLU A 170 1.95 -7.00 -12.35
CA GLU A 170 3.37 -7.03 -12.67
C GLU A 170 3.77 -8.38 -13.32
N GLY A 171 4.33 -8.32 -14.53
CA GLY A 171 4.84 -9.49 -15.25
C GLY A 171 3.78 -10.38 -15.89
N PHE A 172 2.51 -9.97 -15.94
CA PHE A 172 1.46 -10.69 -16.69
C PHE A 172 1.84 -10.81 -18.16
N ILE A 173 1.48 -11.95 -18.76
CA ILE A 173 1.79 -12.27 -20.17
C ILE A 173 0.71 -11.68 -21.09
N ASN A 174 -0.52 -11.59 -20.61
CA ASN A 174 -1.61 -11.04 -21.39
C ASN A 174 -1.43 -9.55 -21.65
N ASN A 175 -1.23 -9.19 -22.92
CA ASN A 175 -1.04 -7.80 -23.36
C ASN A 175 -2.27 -6.91 -23.15
N TYR A 176 -3.45 -7.49 -22.90
CA TYR A 176 -4.66 -6.73 -22.61
C TYR A 176 -4.53 -5.89 -21.32
N VAL A 177 -3.60 -6.23 -20.44
CA VAL A 177 -3.24 -5.47 -19.22
C VAL A 177 -2.99 -3.99 -19.51
N GLN A 178 -2.44 -3.66 -20.68
CA GLN A 178 -2.05 -2.30 -21.06
C GLN A 178 -3.25 -1.36 -21.25
N HIS A 179 -4.45 -1.92 -21.46
CA HIS A 179 -5.69 -1.16 -21.70
C HIS A 179 -6.62 -1.14 -20.49
N LEU A 180 -6.21 -1.75 -19.38
CA LEU A 180 -7.04 -1.85 -18.18
C LEU A 180 -6.77 -0.68 -17.25
N ASN A 181 -7.82 0.07 -16.91
CA ASN A 181 -7.73 1.12 -15.91
C ASN A 181 -7.60 0.49 -14.52
N LYS A 182 -6.55 0.89 -13.81
CA LYS A 182 -6.42 0.59 -12.39
C LYS A 182 -7.23 1.62 -11.59
N GLU A 183 -7.82 1.20 -10.49
CA GLU A 183 -8.60 2.07 -9.63
C GLU A 183 -8.19 1.84 -8.18
N LEU A 184 -8.40 2.85 -7.34
CA LEU A 184 -8.34 2.75 -5.89
C LEU A 184 -9.75 2.96 -5.33
N GLN A 185 -10.33 1.93 -4.72
CA GLN A 185 -11.59 2.06 -4.00
C GLN A 185 -11.32 2.09 -2.51
N VAL A 186 -11.84 3.12 -1.83
CA VAL A 186 -11.61 3.37 -0.41
C VAL A 186 -12.95 3.52 0.31
N ILE A 187 -13.16 2.69 1.32
CA ILE A 187 -14.23 2.81 2.31
C ILE A 187 -13.59 3.35 3.58
N TYR A 188 -14.07 4.48 4.07
CA TYR A 188 -13.49 5.16 5.23
C TYR A 188 -14.57 5.76 6.13
N ARG A 189 -14.22 5.98 7.39
CA ARG A 189 -15.02 6.68 8.38
C ARG A 189 -14.33 8.00 8.75
N THR A 190 -15.11 9.06 8.90
CA THR A 190 -14.65 10.37 9.39
C THR A 190 -15.83 11.06 10.06
N ASN A 191 -15.61 11.75 11.18
CA ASN A 191 -16.65 12.44 11.94
C ASN A 191 -17.89 11.56 12.16
N GLY A 192 -17.68 10.31 12.57
CA GLY A 192 -18.74 9.33 12.78
C GLY A 192 -19.37 8.72 11.52
N SER A 193 -19.17 9.28 10.33
CA SER A 193 -19.86 8.90 9.09
C SER A 193 -19.05 7.95 8.21
N LEU A 194 -19.69 6.93 7.64
CA LEU A 194 -19.08 6.01 6.67
C LEU A 194 -19.25 6.55 5.25
N LYS A 195 -18.15 6.60 4.49
CA LYS A 195 -18.10 7.09 3.10
C LYS A 195 -17.31 6.13 2.22
N MET A 196 -17.58 6.17 0.92
CA MET A 196 -16.85 5.43 -0.10
C MET A 196 -16.42 6.39 -1.21
N LYS A 197 -15.19 6.23 -1.72
CA LYS A 197 -14.69 6.97 -2.87
C LYS A 197 -13.89 6.05 -3.76
N THR A 198 -14.07 6.22 -5.07
CA THR A 198 -13.27 5.58 -6.10
C THR A 198 -12.40 6.64 -6.77
N PHE A 199 -11.14 6.32 -6.95
CA PHE A 199 -10.18 7.09 -7.72
C PHE A 199 -9.82 6.24 -8.93
N ILE A 200 -9.76 6.83 -10.14
CA ILE A 200 -9.40 6.12 -11.39
C ILE A 200 -8.00 6.52 -11.92
N GLU A 201 -7.18 5.50 -12.18
CA GLU A 201 -6.03 5.39 -13.09
C GLU A 201 -6.04 6.27 -14.32
N ASN A 202 -5.43 7.46 -14.34
CA ASN A 202 -5.25 8.14 -15.63
C ASN A 202 -3.77 8.27 -15.98
N GLU A 203 -3.48 8.55 -17.24
CA GLU A 203 -2.12 8.68 -17.77
C GLU A 203 -1.29 9.78 -17.08
N GLN A 204 -1.98 10.76 -16.48
CA GLN A 204 -1.38 11.86 -15.74
C GLN A 204 -1.24 11.54 -14.24
N GLY A 205 -1.67 10.34 -13.82
CA GLY A 205 -1.67 9.79 -12.46
C GLY A 205 -2.85 10.23 -11.59
N PHE A 206 -2.67 10.18 -10.26
CA PHE A 206 -3.79 10.17 -9.30
C PHE A 206 -3.71 11.25 -8.22
N GLU A 207 -4.77 12.04 -8.09
CA GLU A 207 -4.94 12.87 -6.90
C GLU A 207 -5.93 12.21 -5.94
N VAL A 208 -5.43 11.84 -4.74
CA VAL A 208 -6.25 11.29 -3.66
C VAL A 208 -6.30 12.30 -2.54
N THR A 209 -7.48 12.89 -2.33
CA THR A 209 -7.75 13.76 -1.19
C THR A 209 -8.86 13.14 -0.35
N LEU A 210 -8.53 12.79 0.90
CA LEU A 210 -9.46 12.24 1.88
C LEU A 210 -9.34 13.02 3.20
N PRO A 211 -10.42 13.25 3.96
CA PRO A 211 -11.81 13.03 3.55
C PRO A 211 -12.16 13.96 2.38
N PHE A 212 -12.98 13.44 1.45
CA PHE A 212 -13.42 14.24 0.32
C PHE A 212 -14.55 15.16 0.79
N GLU A 213 -14.27 16.45 0.87
CA GLU A 213 -15.28 17.50 0.98
C GLU A 213 -15.78 17.76 -0.44
N GLY A 214 -16.97 17.27 -0.76
CA GLY A 214 -17.56 17.56 -2.07
C GLY A 214 -17.75 19.06 -2.23
N GLN A 215 -17.33 19.60 -3.37
CA GLN A 215 -17.98 20.77 -3.95
C GLN A 215 -19.41 20.40 -4.37
#